data_AF-A0A453L7R1-F1
#
_entry.id   AF-A0A453L7R1-F1
#
_cell.length_a   1.000
_cell.length_b   1.000
_cell.length_c   1.000
_cell.angle_alpha   90.00
_cell.angle_beta   90.00
_cell.angle_gamma   90.00
#
_symmetry.space_group_name_H-M   'P 1'
#
loop_
_entity.id
_entity.type
_entity.pdbx_description
1 polymer ?
#
loop_
_entity_poly.entity_id
_entity_poly.type
_entity_poly.pdbx_seq_one_letter_code
_entity_poly.pdbx_strand_id
1 'polypeptide(L)'
;MMNQNTRRLQRVSDEVRDEVFIHCPKSPRLAFPEENNGSLKKIPVLTDPAQHSRLGLVPRRADLDMNQHVNNVTYIGWVLESIPQDIIDTHELQTITLDYRRECQHDDIVDSLTYIEEGDEINSNGSLFSAPHPEEQRQFLHCLRFAGAGDEINRGRTVWRKLAR
;
A
#
# COMPACT_ATOMS: atom_id res chain seq x y z
N MET A 1 -1.91 -18.54 7.72
CA MET A 1 -1.72 -18.89 6.29
C MET A 1 -3.06 -18.90 5.59
N MET A 2 -3.10 -18.72 4.27
CA MET A 2 -4.35 -18.81 3.50
C MET A 2 -4.60 -20.26 3.07
N ASN A 3 -5.80 -20.79 3.32
CA ASN A 3 -6.20 -22.09 2.80
C ASN A 3 -6.64 -21.94 1.33
N GLN A 4 -6.01 -22.65 0.40
CA GLN A 4 -6.25 -22.48 -1.04
C GLN A 4 -7.68 -22.88 -1.46
N ASN A 5 -8.26 -23.91 -0.84
CA ASN A 5 -9.59 -24.41 -1.22
C ASN A 5 -10.73 -23.56 -0.66
N THR A 6 -10.63 -23.20 0.63
CA THR A 6 -11.70 -22.49 1.34
C THR A 6 -11.56 -20.98 1.29
N ARG A 7 -10.38 -20.47 0.90
CA ARG A 7 -10.05 -19.04 0.87
C ARG A 7 -10.22 -18.37 2.24
N ARG A 8 -9.95 -19.12 3.32
CA ARG A 8 -9.99 -18.64 4.71
C ARG A 8 -8.62 -18.70 5.35
N LEU A 9 -8.37 -17.78 6.28
CA LEU A 9 -7.17 -17.82 7.13
C LEU A 9 -7.21 -19.04 8.05
N GLN A 10 -6.11 -19.80 8.05
CA GLN A 10 -5.87 -20.94 8.92
C GLN A 10 -4.60 -20.73 9.76
N ARG A 11 -4.55 -21.36 10.94
CA ARG A 11 -3.37 -21.37 11.80
C ARG A 11 -2.20 -22.07 11.08
N VAL A 12 -0.98 -21.71 11.47
CA VAL A 12 0.23 -22.41 11.00
C VAL A 12 0.27 -23.78 11.68
N SER A 13 0.33 -24.85 10.89
CA SER A 13 0.41 -26.22 11.42
C SER A 13 1.76 -26.47 12.10
N ASP A 14 1.83 -27.52 12.91
CA ASP A 14 3.06 -27.83 13.63
C ASP A 14 4.16 -28.30 12.66
N GLU A 15 3.82 -29.04 11.59
CA GLU A 15 4.79 -29.49 10.58
C GLU A 15 5.47 -28.30 9.87
N VAL A 16 4.69 -27.30 9.45
CA VAL A 16 5.21 -26.10 8.79
C VAL A 16 6.03 -25.26 9.77
N ARG A 17 5.62 -25.21 11.04
CA ARG A 17 6.39 -24.50 12.06
C ARG A 17 7.75 -25.16 12.25
N ASP A 18 7.78 -26.48 12.38
CA ASP A 18 9.02 -27.24 12.62
C ASP A 18 9.95 -27.19 11.41
N GLU A 19 9.42 -27.09 10.19
CA GLU A 19 10.21 -26.90 8.97
C GLU A 19 10.78 -25.48 8.83
N VAL A 20 9.95 -24.45 9.04
CA VAL A 20 10.31 -23.06 8.68
C VAL A 20 10.94 -22.31 9.86
N PHE A 21 10.40 -22.47 11.07
CA PHE A 21 10.75 -21.59 12.19
C PHE A 21 12.13 -21.90 12.77
N ILE A 22 12.71 -23.06 12.46
CA ILE A 22 14.11 -23.38 12.80
C ILE A 22 15.10 -22.41 12.14
N HIS A 23 14.70 -21.79 11.03
CA HIS A 23 15.49 -20.80 10.30
C HIS A 23 15.24 -19.36 10.78
N CYS A 24 14.23 -19.14 11.61
CA CYS A 24 13.92 -17.81 12.14
C CYS A 24 14.91 -17.43 13.25
N PRO A 25 15.38 -16.18 13.28
CA PRO A 25 16.23 -15.71 14.37
C PRO A 25 15.44 -15.69 15.68
N LYS A 26 16.07 -16.11 16.79
CA LYS A 26 15.44 -16.10 18.12
C LYS A 26 15.04 -14.70 18.59
N SER A 27 15.83 -13.70 18.21
CA SER A 27 15.55 -12.28 18.46
C SER A 27 15.20 -11.61 17.13
N PRO A 28 14.06 -10.88 17.05
CA PRO A 28 13.69 -10.17 15.84
C PRO A 28 14.76 -9.16 15.41
N ARG A 29 15.06 -9.13 14.11
CA ARG A 29 15.91 -8.11 13.49
C ARG A 29 15.02 -7.21 12.63
N LEU A 30 14.35 -6.26 13.27
CA LEU A 30 13.40 -5.38 12.61
C LEU A 30 14.14 -4.38 11.73
N ALA A 31 13.80 -4.32 10.45
CA ALA A 31 14.29 -3.28 9.54
C ALA A 31 13.71 -1.90 9.86
N PHE A 32 12.50 -1.88 10.43
CA PHE A 32 11.81 -0.69 10.93
C PHE A 32 11.67 -0.82 12.45
N PRO A 33 12.24 0.10 13.24
CA PRO A 33 11.98 0.16 14.69
C PRO A 33 10.47 0.24 14.95
N GLU A 34 9.96 -0.34 16.04
CA GLU A 34 8.54 -0.23 16.37
C GLU A 34 8.16 1.20 16.77
N GLU A 35 9.05 1.87 17.50
CA GLU A 35 8.91 3.27 17.87
C GLU A 35 8.94 4.17 16.63
N ASN A 36 7.97 5.08 16.52
CA ASN A 36 7.82 6.04 15.42
C ASN A 36 7.68 5.41 14.02
N ASN A 37 7.23 4.15 13.92
CA ASN A 37 6.99 3.53 12.62
C ASN A 37 5.72 4.08 11.94
N GLY A 38 5.91 4.92 10.93
CA GLY A 38 4.82 5.44 10.10
C GLY A 38 4.00 4.36 9.39
N SER A 39 4.56 3.17 9.14
CA SER A 39 3.84 2.06 8.49
C SER A 39 2.78 1.41 9.39
N LEU A 40 2.83 1.65 10.72
CA LEU A 40 1.82 1.16 11.66
C LEU A 40 0.62 2.11 11.77
N LYS A 41 0.71 3.33 11.20
CA LYS A 41 -0.39 4.28 11.21
C LYS A 41 -1.53 3.75 10.34
N LYS A 42 -2.70 3.55 10.96
CA LYS A 42 -3.91 3.09 10.29
C LYS A 42 -4.22 3.93 9.04
N ILE A 43 -4.49 3.25 7.93
CA ILE A 43 -5.02 3.87 6.71
C ILE A 43 -6.55 3.85 6.85
N PRO A 44 -7.23 5.01 6.80
CA PRO A 44 -8.68 5.06 6.91
C PRO A 44 -9.35 4.42 5.68
N VAL A 45 -10.61 4.02 5.84
CA VAL A 45 -11.43 3.62 4.69
C VAL A 45 -11.80 4.89 3.93
N LEU A 46 -11.59 4.89 2.63
CA LEU A 46 -11.81 6.06 1.76
C LEU A 46 -13.18 5.97 1.11
N THR A 47 -13.82 7.12 0.92
CA THR A 47 -15.15 7.24 0.33
C THR A 47 -15.12 8.17 -0.87
N ASP A 48 -15.93 7.89 -1.88
CA ASP A 48 -16.04 8.74 -3.06
C ASP A 48 -16.55 10.17 -2.72
N PRO A 49 -16.23 11.17 -3.55
CA PRO A 49 -15.38 11.07 -4.74
C PRO A 49 -13.87 11.17 -4.42
N ALA A 50 -13.06 10.43 -5.17
CA ALA A 50 -11.61 10.62 -5.17
C ALA A 50 -11.19 11.87 -5.94
N GLN A 51 -10.11 12.54 -5.51
CA GLN A 51 -9.55 13.69 -6.22
C GLN A 51 -8.93 13.30 -7.56
N HIS A 52 -8.31 12.12 -7.64
CA HIS A 52 -7.74 11.58 -8.88
C HIS A 52 -8.11 10.11 -9.03
N SER A 53 -8.26 9.65 -10.27
CA SER A 53 -8.60 8.26 -10.55
C SER A 53 -8.08 7.78 -11.89
N ARG A 54 -7.83 6.47 -11.96
CA ARG A 54 -7.58 5.72 -13.19
C ARG A 54 -8.48 4.50 -13.18
N LEU A 55 -9.46 4.48 -14.07
CA LEU A 55 -10.48 3.44 -14.13
C LEU A 55 -10.14 2.37 -15.17
N GLY A 56 -10.67 1.16 -14.98
CA GLY A 56 -10.63 0.13 -16.01
C GLY A 56 -9.25 -0.51 -16.22
N LEU A 57 -8.42 -0.57 -15.19
CA LEU A 57 -7.15 -1.29 -15.23
C LEU A 57 -7.42 -2.79 -15.32
N VAL A 58 -6.69 -3.49 -16.19
CA VAL A 58 -6.81 -4.93 -16.39
C VAL A 58 -5.45 -5.61 -16.24
N PRO A 59 -5.37 -6.77 -15.59
CA PRO A 59 -4.13 -7.52 -15.50
C PRO A 59 -3.70 -8.08 -16.85
N ARG A 60 -2.40 -8.02 -17.10
CA ARG A 60 -1.75 -8.68 -18.23
C ARG A 60 -1.38 -10.10 -17.84
N ARG A 61 -1.13 -10.95 -18.84
CA ARG A 61 -0.65 -12.32 -18.61
C ARG A 61 0.65 -12.37 -17.77
N ALA A 62 1.51 -11.36 -17.90
CA ALA A 62 2.76 -11.26 -17.13
C ALA A 62 2.57 -10.80 -15.69
N ASP A 63 1.38 -10.29 -15.34
CA ASP A 63 1.06 -9.84 -13.99
C ASP A 63 0.62 -10.99 -13.07
N LEU A 64 0.44 -12.20 -13.60
CA LEU A 64 -0.02 -13.37 -12.83
C LEU A 64 1.14 -14.15 -12.21
N ASP A 65 0.95 -14.58 -10.97
CA ASP A 65 1.85 -15.48 -10.26
C ASP A 65 1.57 -16.97 -10.55
N MET A 66 2.33 -17.86 -9.92
CA MET A 66 2.16 -19.32 -10.09
C MET A 66 0.80 -19.83 -9.58
N ASN A 67 0.11 -19.09 -8.70
CA ASN A 67 -1.21 -19.42 -8.19
C ASN A 67 -2.34 -18.88 -9.08
N GLN A 68 -2.01 -18.30 -10.24
CA GLN A 68 -2.96 -17.64 -11.15
C GLN A 68 -3.59 -16.37 -10.57
N HIS A 69 -3.01 -15.79 -9.54
CA HIS A 69 -3.45 -14.51 -8.98
C HIS A 69 -2.57 -13.38 -9.48
N VAL A 70 -3.11 -12.17 -9.53
CA VAL A 70 -2.31 -10.98 -9.79
C VAL A 70 -1.25 -10.84 -8.72
N ASN A 71 0.00 -10.68 -9.15
CA ASN A 71 1.17 -10.52 -8.31
C ASN A 71 1.05 -9.25 -7.45
N ASN A 72 1.46 -9.34 -6.20
CA ASN A 72 1.47 -8.20 -5.26
C ASN A 72 2.19 -6.96 -5.81
N VAL A 73 3.20 -7.13 -6.66
CA VAL A 73 3.93 -6.02 -7.29
C VAL A 73 3.07 -5.26 -8.29
N THR A 74 2.14 -5.92 -9.00
CA THR A 74 1.26 -5.27 -9.96
C THR A 74 0.34 -4.25 -9.30
N TYR A 75 -0.16 -4.54 -8.09
CA TYR A 75 -0.97 -3.57 -7.34
C TYR A 75 -0.19 -2.30 -6.99
N ILE A 76 1.12 -2.39 -6.76
CA ILE A 76 1.96 -1.20 -6.54
C ILE A 76 1.94 -0.31 -7.78
N GLY A 77 2.09 -0.91 -8.97
CA GLY A 77 1.97 -0.20 -10.24
C GLY A 77 0.62 0.50 -10.36
N TRP A 78 -0.47 -0.23 -10.16
CA TRP A 78 -1.82 0.33 -10.25
C TRP A 78 -2.11 1.44 -9.23
N VAL A 79 -1.60 1.34 -8.00
CA VAL A 79 -1.70 2.41 -6.99
C VAL A 79 -1.09 3.72 -7.49
N LEU A 80 -0.01 3.64 -8.27
CA LEU A 80 0.68 4.82 -8.78
C LEU A 80 0.05 5.41 -10.06
N GLU A 81 -0.80 4.66 -10.78
CA GLU A 81 -1.42 5.10 -12.04
C GLU A 81 -2.39 6.29 -11.88
N SER A 82 -2.93 6.53 -10.68
CA SER A 82 -3.81 7.68 -10.40
C SER A 82 -3.09 8.85 -9.72
N ILE A 83 -1.77 8.75 -9.49
CA ILE A 83 -0.98 9.88 -9.00
C ILE A 83 -0.91 10.96 -10.10
N PRO A 84 -1.11 12.25 -9.76
CA PRO A 84 -0.95 13.34 -10.72
C PRO A 84 0.44 13.38 -11.36
N GLN A 85 0.49 13.63 -12.68
CA GLN A 85 1.74 13.64 -13.44
C GLN A 85 2.74 14.68 -12.92
N ASP A 86 2.29 15.83 -12.42
CA ASP A 86 3.17 16.84 -11.84
C ASP A 86 3.91 16.31 -10.61
N ILE A 87 3.27 15.47 -9.79
CA ILE A 87 3.91 14.82 -8.64
C ILE A 87 4.96 13.82 -9.13
N ILE A 88 4.65 13.00 -10.14
CA ILE A 88 5.62 12.06 -10.75
C ILE A 88 6.85 12.80 -11.30
N ASP A 89 6.65 13.97 -11.91
CA ASP A 89 7.73 14.72 -12.57
C ASP A 89 8.58 15.56 -11.60
N THR A 90 8.01 15.96 -10.47
CA THR A 90 8.63 16.95 -9.55
C THR A 90 8.99 16.39 -8.18
N HIS A 91 8.48 15.20 -7.81
CA HIS A 91 8.74 14.57 -6.53
C HIS A 91 9.27 13.14 -6.71
N GLU A 92 9.92 12.61 -5.69
CA GLU A 92 10.29 11.20 -5.58
C GLU A 92 9.47 10.51 -4.48
N LEU A 93 9.10 9.26 -4.71
CA LEU A 93 8.41 8.43 -3.72
C LEU A 93 9.38 8.07 -2.59
N GLN A 94 9.12 8.58 -1.39
CA GLN A 94 9.94 8.33 -0.21
C GLN A 94 9.46 7.09 0.57
N THR A 95 8.14 6.96 0.73
CA THR A 95 7.53 5.89 1.52
C THR A 95 6.27 5.40 0.85
N ILE A 96 6.05 4.09 0.85
CA ILE A 96 4.78 3.46 0.50
C ILE A 96 4.39 2.46 1.60
N THR A 97 3.13 2.48 2.02
CA THR A 97 2.54 1.53 2.96
C THR A 97 1.25 0.98 2.35
N LEU A 98 1.04 -0.34 2.38
CA LEU A 98 -0.08 -1.00 1.71
C LEU A 98 -0.76 -2.00 2.64
N ASP A 99 -2.09 -1.92 2.73
CA ASP A 99 -2.96 -2.90 3.37
C ASP A 99 -3.66 -3.73 2.28
N TYR A 100 -3.34 -5.01 2.17
CA TYR A 100 -4.00 -5.93 1.23
C TYR A 100 -5.28 -6.51 1.85
N ARG A 101 -6.36 -6.56 1.08
CA ARG A 101 -7.67 -7.06 1.52
C ARG A 101 -8.19 -8.23 0.70
N ARG A 102 -8.06 -8.15 -0.62
CA ARG A 102 -8.55 -9.16 -1.56
C ARG A 102 -7.53 -9.42 -2.65
N GLU A 103 -7.66 -10.58 -3.27
CA GLU A 103 -6.85 -10.98 -4.43
C GLU A 103 -7.63 -10.70 -5.70
N CYS A 104 -6.91 -10.35 -6.76
CA CYS A 104 -7.41 -10.09 -8.10
C CYS A 104 -7.01 -11.25 -9.04
N GLN A 105 -7.91 -11.62 -9.95
CA GLN A 105 -7.76 -12.67 -10.96
C GLN A 105 -7.55 -12.05 -12.35
N HIS A 106 -7.32 -12.88 -13.36
CA HIS A 106 -7.06 -12.41 -14.74
C HIS A 106 -8.17 -11.52 -15.34
N ASP A 107 -9.44 -11.88 -15.12
CA ASP A 107 -10.58 -11.23 -15.79
C ASP A 107 -11.14 -10.04 -15.01
N ASP A 108 -10.54 -9.72 -13.86
CA ASP A 108 -11.01 -8.64 -13.01
C ASP A 108 -10.61 -7.27 -13.57
N ILE A 109 -11.50 -6.29 -13.36
CA ILE A 109 -11.30 -4.90 -13.74
C ILE A 109 -11.14 -4.07 -12.47
N VAL A 110 -10.08 -3.29 -12.41
CA VAL A 110 -9.65 -2.55 -11.23
C VAL A 110 -9.71 -1.05 -11.48
N ASP A 111 -10.27 -0.33 -10.51
CA ASP A 111 -10.18 1.13 -10.44
C ASP A 111 -9.15 1.54 -9.41
N SER A 112 -8.31 2.50 -9.77
CA SER A 112 -7.33 3.14 -8.89
C SER A 112 -7.78 4.54 -8.51
N LEU A 113 -7.79 4.82 -7.22
CA LEU A 113 -8.32 6.05 -6.64
C LEU A 113 -7.27 6.67 -5.71
N THR A 114 -7.03 7.97 -5.87
CA THR A 114 -6.06 8.73 -5.08
C THR A 114 -6.73 9.93 -4.41
N TYR A 115 -6.38 10.11 -3.13
CA TYR A 115 -6.87 11.17 -2.26
C TYR A 115 -5.69 11.92 -1.67
N ILE A 116 -5.81 13.24 -1.52
CA ILE A 116 -4.79 14.04 -0.85
C ILE A 116 -4.96 13.84 0.66
N GLU A 117 -3.87 13.48 1.34
CA GLU A 117 -3.83 13.46 2.81
C GLU A 117 -3.19 14.77 3.27
N GLU A 118 -4.00 15.65 3.85
CA GLU A 118 -3.48 16.83 4.53
C GLU A 118 -2.72 16.35 5.77
N GLY A 119 -1.47 16.81 5.94
CA GLY A 119 -0.68 16.43 7.11
C GLY A 119 -1.34 16.92 8.38
N ASP A 120 -1.27 16.13 9.45
CA ASP A 120 -1.62 16.63 10.79
C ASP A 120 -0.77 17.89 11.05
N GLU A 121 -1.42 19.05 11.23
CA GLU A 121 -0.75 20.21 11.81
C GLU A 121 -0.19 19.76 13.16
N ILE A 122 1.13 19.59 13.24
CA ILE A 122 1.79 19.38 14.51
C ILE A 122 1.55 20.64 15.31
N ASN A 123 0.56 20.61 16.22
CA ASN A 123 0.43 21.56 17.31
C ASN A 123 1.78 21.59 18.05
N SER A 124 2.57 22.58 17.68
CA SER A 124 3.99 22.67 17.98
C SER A 124 4.18 23.08 19.44
N ASN A 125 4.18 22.10 20.33
CA ASN A 125 4.78 22.24 21.64
C ASN A 125 6.03 21.35 21.72
N GLY A 126 7.14 21.90 21.21
CA GLY A 126 8.51 21.58 21.67
C GLY A 126 9.07 20.22 21.29
N SER A 127 9.61 20.10 20.07
CA SER A 127 10.58 19.06 19.73
C SER A 127 11.54 19.59 18.66
N LEU A 128 12.83 19.60 19.00
CA LEU A 128 13.93 20.25 18.28
C LEU A 128 14.53 19.34 17.17
N PHE A 129 13.70 18.51 16.57
CA PHE A 129 14.05 17.80 15.33
C PHE A 129 13.34 18.51 14.20
N SER A 130 14.11 19.08 13.28
CA SER A 130 13.62 19.78 12.09
C SER A 130 12.64 18.89 11.33
N ALA A 131 11.35 19.12 11.55
CA ALA A 131 10.31 18.63 10.65
C ALA A 131 10.66 19.16 9.26
N PRO A 132 10.75 18.31 8.22
CA PRO A 132 10.88 18.80 6.86
C PRO A 132 9.76 19.80 6.61
N HIS A 133 10.10 20.95 6.01
CA HIS A 133 9.14 22.02 5.77
C HIS A 133 7.88 21.43 5.10
N PRO A 134 6.67 21.71 5.62
CA PRO A 134 5.41 21.18 5.07
C PRO A 134 5.22 21.46 3.57
N GLU A 135 5.93 22.46 3.03
CA GLU A 135 5.87 22.84 1.62
C GLU A 135 6.58 21.85 0.66
N GLU A 136 7.40 20.93 1.17
CA GLU A 136 8.22 20.02 0.35
C GLU A 136 7.75 18.57 0.34
N GLN A 137 6.81 18.20 1.22
CA GLN A 137 6.34 16.81 1.35
C GLN A 137 4.85 16.70 1.03
N ARG A 138 4.51 15.77 0.13
CA ARG A 138 3.11 15.48 -0.25
C ARG A 138 2.73 14.08 0.19
N GLN A 139 1.52 13.93 0.72
CA GLN A 139 0.98 12.64 1.15
C GLN A 139 -0.30 12.33 0.41
N PHE A 140 -0.45 11.08 0.01
CA PHE A 140 -1.64 10.59 -0.69
C PHE A 140 -2.11 9.29 -0.08
N LEU A 141 -3.42 9.17 0.03
CA LEU A 141 -4.12 7.92 0.32
C LEU A 141 -4.62 7.29 -0.97
N HIS A 142 -4.65 5.96 -0.98
CA HIS A 142 -4.93 5.16 -2.17
C HIS A 142 -5.97 4.10 -1.86
N CYS A 143 -6.82 3.81 -2.84
CA CYS A 143 -7.72 2.67 -2.83
C CYS A 143 -7.74 2.04 -4.21
N LEU A 144 -7.43 0.74 -4.28
CA LEU A 144 -7.79 -0.08 -5.43
C LEU A 144 -9.07 -0.84 -5.11
N ARG A 145 -10.02 -0.83 -6.03
CA ARG A 145 -11.28 -1.56 -5.90
C ARG A 145 -11.68 -2.23 -7.20
N PHE A 146 -12.52 -3.26 -7.12
CA PHE A 146 -13.13 -3.82 -8.32
C PHE A 146 -14.11 -2.80 -8.94
N ALA A 147 -14.00 -2.55 -10.24
CA ALA A 147 -14.82 -1.56 -10.94
C ALA A 147 -16.33 -1.87 -10.91
N GLY A 148 -16.70 -3.14 -10.78
CA GLY A 148 -18.09 -3.59 -10.68
C GLY A 148 -18.68 -3.43 -9.27
N ALA A 149 -18.22 -4.28 -8.33
CA ALA A 149 -18.79 -4.37 -6.99
C ALA A 149 -18.33 -3.24 -6.04
N GLY A 150 -17.26 -2.52 -6.38
CA GLY A 150 -16.66 -1.50 -5.52
C GLY A 150 -15.91 -2.06 -4.30
N ASP A 151 -15.81 -3.39 -4.19
CA ASP A 151 -15.08 -4.08 -3.12
C ASP A 151 -13.59 -3.66 -3.10
N GLU A 152 -13.11 -3.24 -1.93
CA GLU A 152 -11.71 -2.85 -1.71
C GLU A 152 -10.78 -4.05 -1.90
N ILE A 153 -9.78 -3.87 -2.77
CA ILE A 153 -8.72 -4.84 -3.07
C ILE A 153 -7.52 -4.57 -2.18
N ASN A 154 -7.04 -3.33 -2.19
CA ASN A 154 -6.04 -2.83 -1.26
C ASN A 154 -6.26 -1.34 -1.01
N ARG A 155 -5.56 -0.83 0.00
CA ARG A 155 -5.42 0.60 0.23
C ARG A 155 -4.01 0.93 0.61
N GLY A 156 -3.63 2.18 0.40
CA GLY A 156 -2.25 2.59 0.56
C GLY A 156 -2.10 4.01 1.06
N ARG A 157 -0.89 4.30 1.55
CA ARG A 157 -0.40 5.65 1.79
C ARG A 157 0.94 5.80 1.10
N THR A 158 1.14 6.90 0.38
CA THR A 158 2.43 7.26 -0.20
C THR A 158 2.87 8.63 0.28
N VAL A 159 4.15 8.76 0.59
CA VAL A 159 4.79 10.01 0.98
C VAL A 159 5.83 10.37 -0.07
N TRP A 160 5.79 11.60 -0.57
CA TRP A 160 6.60 12.09 -1.67
C TRP A 160 7.41 13.30 -1.24
N ARG A 161 8.68 13.36 -1.63
CA ARG A 161 9.58 14.50 -1.37
C ARG A 161 9.86 15.23 -2.67
N LYS A 162 9.77 16.56 -2.66
CA LYS A 162 10.11 17.39 -3.82
C LYS A 162 11.58 17.22 -4.20
N LEU A 163 11.86 17.08 -5.48
CA LEU A 163 13.22 16.99 -5.99
C LEU A 163 13.93 18.35 -5.78
N ALA A 164 15.11 18.31 -5.17
CA ALA A 164 16.03 19.46 -5.18
C ALA A 164 16.64 19.55 -6.59
N ARG A 165 16.17 20.51 -7.39
CA ARG A 165 16.75 20.82 -8.71
C ARG A 165 17.67 22.02 -8.62
#